data_AF-A0A821JNP8-F1
#
_entry.id   AF-A0A821JNP8-F1
#
_cell.length_a   1.000
_cell.length_b   1.000
_cell.length_c   1.000
_cell.angle_alpha   90.00
_cell.angle_beta   90.00
_cell.angle_gamma   90.00
#
_symmetry.space_group_name_H-M   'P 1'
#
loop_
_entity.id
_entity.type
_entity.pdbx_description
1 polymer ?
#
loop_
_entity_poly.entity_id
_entity_poly.type
_entity_poly.pdbx_seq_one_letter_code
_entity_poly.pdbx_strand_id
1 'polypeptide(L)'
;MNLNAVSLAIAQISFTLKSLSKKNFNSSTIEIANLISENGFEAERHFYRTLVTYLDLESIEQNSSSIKRSENIHLNYWLQELPSLISKSNFVTLVCYAFDTAITQKLLKLSSRINGFLTSLCKFFKLTRAQELLFVFALRNSIHVELQQLTHEHIEQRLPDFIRIASGDNGINELGLAELSIEAVHSLVLLIQQYISNESIGPLTTSEDYERFLDVLRQEYPRERMGNNGSLILLPLLYSSITLSIDPSSNQLLSDSSSLSTNVWQMDDSLADVILEMGYSFTACVEDCRNALVHFGLQELKPSTIARMLSIMIKTHSGLTENTHIYNSDGTDISINNEKNSLQTWNIDTFVLAINDLVPTVNWKDVVQELDHPGFFLSDRQALVLLVTALRRALPVELYIDLLYGKWNNVEGQLSWITQAIRYPDIFCFGDHPAHPVLIDCLKHPLDDTKEIWTWRSLNLIECLLRIADTGLYPTVLDIFRHGIQRAGELIFLGLLQLTGEKADLNHSKTQLTININ
;
A
#
# COMPACT_ATOMS: atom_id res chain seq x y z
N MET A 1 -24.06 -25.43 -17.16
CA MET A 1 -22.87 -25.42 -16.28
C MET A 1 -21.72 -24.79 -17.06
N ASN A 2 -21.57 -23.48 -16.99
CA ASN A 2 -20.39 -22.81 -17.55
C ASN A 2 -19.31 -22.82 -16.48
N LEU A 3 -18.39 -23.77 -16.55
CA LEU A 3 -17.17 -23.72 -15.73
C LEU A 3 -16.34 -22.52 -16.20
N ASN A 4 -16.09 -21.55 -15.32
CA ASN A 4 -15.14 -20.46 -15.59
C ASN A 4 -13.80 -21.07 -16.04
N ALA A 5 -13.19 -20.52 -17.10
CA ALA A 5 -11.91 -21.03 -17.63
C ALA A 5 -10.83 -21.16 -16.54
N VAL A 6 -10.79 -20.21 -15.60
CA VAL A 6 -9.90 -20.21 -14.44
C VAL A 6 -10.18 -21.37 -13.48
N SER A 7 -11.46 -21.73 -13.24
CA SER A 7 -11.78 -22.85 -12.35
C SER A 7 -11.40 -24.20 -12.96
N LEU A 8 -11.47 -24.32 -14.29
CA LEU A 8 -10.95 -25.48 -15.02
C LEU A 8 -9.42 -25.55 -14.91
N ALA A 9 -8.72 -24.42 -15.10
CA ALA A 9 -7.26 -24.35 -14.96
C ALA A 9 -6.80 -24.72 -13.54
N ILE A 10 -7.48 -24.23 -12.51
CA ILE A 10 -7.24 -24.59 -11.10
C ILE A 10 -7.40 -26.10 -10.85
N ALA A 11 -8.46 -26.70 -11.40
CA ALA A 11 -8.70 -28.14 -11.30
C ALA A 11 -7.60 -28.94 -12.03
N GLN A 12 -7.19 -28.47 -13.20
CA GLN A 12 -6.14 -29.08 -14.00
C GLN A 12 -4.77 -29.00 -13.31
N ILE A 13 -4.38 -27.83 -12.80
CA ILE A 13 -3.15 -27.67 -11.99
C ILE A 13 -3.14 -28.66 -10.82
N SER A 14 -4.27 -28.79 -10.11
CA SER A 14 -4.38 -29.72 -8.98
C SER A 14 -4.22 -31.19 -9.41
N PHE A 15 -4.83 -31.57 -10.54
CA PHE A 15 -4.72 -32.91 -11.09
C PHE A 15 -3.31 -33.23 -11.59
N THR A 16 -2.69 -32.29 -12.28
CA THR A 16 -1.32 -32.42 -12.83
C THR A 16 -0.30 -32.50 -11.70
N LEU A 17 -0.45 -31.70 -10.63
CA LEU A 17 0.35 -31.85 -9.42
C LEU A 17 0.11 -33.20 -8.75
N LYS A 18 -1.14 -33.64 -8.57
CA LYS A 18 -1.43 -34.93 -7.92
C LYS A 18 -0.86 -36.14 -8.69
N SER A 19 -0.78 -36.06 -10.02
CA SER A 19 -0.26 -37.12 -10.90
C SER A 19 1.24 -36.99 -11.20
N LEU A 20 1.94 -36.07 -10.53
CA LEU A 20 3.35 -35.78 -10.79
C LEU A 20 4.23 -37.00 -10.46
N SER A 21 5.08 -37.37 -11.41
CA SER A 21 5.97 -38.53 -11.36
C SER A 21 7.26 -38.24 -12.13
N LYS A 22 8.30 -39.06 -11.92
CA LYS A 22 9.59 -38.85 -12.61
C LYS A 22 9.48 -38.89 -14.14
N LYS A 23 8.45 -39.55 -14.68
CA LYS A 23 8.26 -39.73 -16.12
C LYS A 23 7.55 -38.55 -16.80
N ASN A 24 6.62 -37.89 -16.10
CA ASN A 24 5.84 -36.77 -16.63
C ASN A 24 6.29 -35.41 -16.09
N PHE A 25 7.34 -35.35 -15.27
CA PHE A 25 7.81 -34.11 -14.64
C PHE A 25 7.96 -32.96 -15.64
N ASN A 26 8.76 -33.13 -16.70
CA ASN A 26 9.01 -32.07 -17.67
C ASN A 26 7.75 -31.65 -18.46
N SER A 27 6.88 -32.60 -18.82
CA SER A 27 5.63 -32.25 -19.50
C SER A 27 4.67 -31.53 -18.58
N SER A 28 4.59 -31.95 -17.33
CA SER A 28 3.71 -31.38 -16.31
C SER A 28 4.16 -29.99 -15.87
N THR A 29 5.46 -29.71 -15.80
CA THR A 29 5.98 -28.37 -15.49
C THR A 29 5.65 -27.37 -16.61
N ILE A 30 5.82 -27.78 -17.88
CA ILE A 30 5.46 -26.95 -19.04
C ILE A 30 3.95 -26.72 -19.09
N GLU A 31 3.15 -27.76 -18.87
CA GLU A 31 1.68 -27.65 -18.84
C GLU A 31 1.21 -26.68 -17.76
N ILE A 32 1.75 -26.79 -16.54
CA ILE A 32 1.42 -25.90 -15.44
C ILE A 32 1.88 -24.46 -15.76
N ALA A 33 3.08 -24.27 -16.31
CA ALA A 33 3.56 -22.94 -16.70
C ALA A 33 2.65 -22.28 -17.75
N ASN A 34 2.17 -23.05 -18.74
CA ASN A 34 1.22 -22.55 -19.73
C ASN A 34 -0.11 -22.16 -19.09
N LEU A 35 -0.67 -23.03 -18.23
CA LEU A 35 -1.92 -22.75 -17.52
C LEU A 35 -1.83 -21.48 -16.66
N ILE A 36 -0.69 -21.25 -16.01
CA ILE A 36 -0.44 -20.03 -15.24
C ILE A 36 -0.38 -18.81 -16.17
N SER A 37 0.33 -18.91 -17.30
CA SER A 37 0.46 -17.80 -18.25
C SER A 37 -0.87 -17.38 -18.88
N GLU A 38 -1.79 -18.33 -19.09
CA GLU A 38 -3.10 -18.06 -19.71
C GLU A 38 -4.15 -17.55 -18.72
N ASN A 39 -4.05 -17.93 -17.43
CA ASN A 39 -5.08 -17.66 -16.43
C ASN A 39 -4.65 -16.64 -15.35
N GLY A 40 -3.42 -16.15 -15.42
CA GLY A 40 -2.90 -15.06 -14.58
C GLY A 40 -2.66 -15.44 -13.11
N PHE A 41 -2.65 -14.41 -12.26
CA PHE A 41 -2.18 -14.51 -10.87
C PHE A 41 -2.98 -15.48 -9.99
N GLU A 42 -4.27 -15.71 -10.27
CA GLU A 42 -5.09 -16.62 -9.46
C GLU A 42 -4.66 -18.09 -9.66
N ALA A 43 -4.31 -18.47 -10.89
CA ALA A 43 -3.77 -19.80 -11.19
C ALA A 43 -2.39 -20.01 -10.56
N GLU A 44 -1.53 -18.99 -10.61
CA GLU A 44 -0.21 -18.98 -9.96
C GLU A 44 -0.32 -19.16 -8.44
N ARG A 45 -1.19 -18.36 -7.82
CA ARG A 45 -1.46 -18.41 -6.39
C ARG A 45 -1.97 -19.78 -5.96
N HIS A 46 -2.88 -20.38 -6.74
CA HIS A 46 -3.38 -21.73 -6.50
C HIS A 46 -2.31 -22.82 -6.69
N PHE A 47 -1.43 -22.66 -7.69
CA PHE A 47 -0.31 -23.56 -7.95
C PHE A 47 0.61 -23.67 -6.73
N TYR A 48 1.14 -22.55 -6.22
CA TYR A 48 2.04 -22.58 -5.07
C TYR A 48 1.36 -23.15 -3.81
N ARG A 49 0.10 -22.77 -3.56
CA ARG A 49 -0.70 -23.34 -2.46
C ARG A 49 -0.82 -24.86 -2.56
N THR A 50 -1.17 -25.35 -3.74
CA THR A 50 -1.37 -26.78 -3.97
C THR A 50 -0.05 -27.54 -3.87
N LEU A 51 1.04 -26.96 -4.40
CA LEU A 51 2.38 -27.53 -4.33
C LEU A 51 2.84 -27.68 -2.87
N VAL A 52 2.69 -26.63 -2.05
CA VAL A 52 3.04 -26.66 -0.62
C VAL A 52 2.20 -27.71 0.14
N THR A 53 0.93 -27.87 -0.22
CA THR A 53 0.05 -28.88 0.39
C THR A 53 0.55 -30.32 0.16
N TYR A 54 1.21 -30.58 -0.98
CA TYR A 54 1.80 -31.88 -1.31
C TYR A 54 3.24 -32.06 -0.78
N LEU A 55 3.83 -31.05 -0.14
CA LEU A 55 5.13 -31.21 0.51
C LEU A 55 5.00 -32.10 1.74
N ASP A 56 5.91 -33.05 1.85
CA ASP A 56 6.02 -33.94 3.01
C ASP A 56 6.77 -33.22 4.15
N LEU A 57 6.09 -32.25 4.79
CA LEU A 57 6.65 -31.46 5.89
C LEU A 57 6.86 -32.29 7.18
N GLU A 58 6.22 -33.46 7.30
CA GLU A 58 6.41 -34.36 8.44
C GLU A 58 7.81 -34.99 8.44
N SER A 59 8.44 -35.11 7.27
CA SER A 59 9.84 -35.53 7.14
C SER A 59 10.86 -34.60 7.84
N ILE A 60 10.46 -33.38 8.21
CA ILE A 60 11.29 -32.42 8.95
C ILE A 60 11.53 -32.92 10.39
N GLU A 61 10.58 -33.64 11.02
CA GLU A 61 10.73 -34.16 12.40
C GLU A 61 11.87 -35.17 12.52
N GLN A 62 12.15 -35.93 11.46
CA GLN A 62 13.03 -37.10 11.54
C GLN A 62 14.53 -36.78 11.44
N ASN A 63 14.90 -35.50 11.21
CA ASN A 63 16.29 -35.00 11.14
C ASN A 63 17.29 -35.92 10.40
N SER A 64 16.79 -36.70 9.46
CA SER A 64 17.56 -37.74 8.80
C SER A 64 18.20 -37.09 7.58
N SER A 65 19.51 -36.94 7.67
CA SER A 65 20.40 -36.43 6.64
C SER A 65 20.30 -37.18 5.30
N SER A 66 19.50 -38.25 5.20
CA SER A 66 19.40 -39.15 4.05
C SER A 66 18.01 -39.72 3.74
N ILE A 67 16.87 -39.11 4.12
CA ILE A 67 15.60 -39.52 3.49
C ILE A 67 15.66 -39.05 2.04
N LYS A 68 15.91 -39.99 1.12
CA LYS A 68 15.50 -40.04 -0.30
C LYS A 68 14.96 -38.72 -0.90
N ARG A 69 15.72 -37.62 -0.81
CA ARG A 69 15.28 -36.28 -1.24
C ARG A 69 15.02 -36.26 -2.75
N SER A 70 15.73 -37.09 -3.49
CA SER A 70 15.55 -37.39 -4.92
C SER A 70 14.29 -38.18 -5.27
N GLU A 71 13.50 -38.63 -4.28
CA GLU A 71 12.21 -39.29 -4.48
C GLU A 71 11.03 -38.35 -4.23
N ASN A 72 11.18 -37.29 -3.42
CA ASN A 72 10.12 -36.31 -3.24
C ASN A 72 10.07 -35.33 -4.41
N ILE A 73 9.22 -35.67 -5.37
CA ILE A 73 9.16 -34.93 -6.63
C ILE A 73 8.53 -33.54 -6.50
N HIS A 74 7.63 -33.35 -5.53
CA HIS A 74 7.05 -32.06 -5.21
C HIS A 74 8.07 -31.11 -4.59
N LEU A 75 8.93 -31.63 -3.72
CA LEU A 75 10.06 -30.87 -3.17
C LEU A 75 11.02 -30.43 -4.29
N ASN A 76 11.33 -31.33 -5.25
CA ASN A 76 12.17 -30.96 -6.38
C ASN A 76 11.54 -29.87 -7.24
N TYR A 77 10.22 -29.92 -7.46
CA TYR A 77 9.51 -28.86 -8.19
C TYR A 77 9.54 -27.54 -7.41
N TRP A 78 9.28 -27.58 -6.11
CA TRP A 78 9.39 -26.39 -5.25
C TRP A 78 10.77 -25.75 -5.32
N LEU A 79 11.83 -26.55 -5.19
CA LEU A 79 13.22 -26.08 -5.28
C LEU A 79 13.57 -25.50 -6.65
N GLN A 80 13.00 -26.04 -7.73
CA GLN A 80 13.17 -25.51 -9.09
C GLN A 80 12.50 -24.14 -9.24
N GLU A 81 11.31 -23.95 -8.65
CA GLU A 81 10.55 -22.70 -8.75
C GLU A 81 10.99 -21.62 -7.76
N LEU A 82 11.73 -21.99 -6.71
CA LEU A 82 12.11 -21.11 -5.61
C LEU A 82 12.88 -19.86 -6.07
N PRO A 83 13.90 -19.94 -6.95
CA PRO A 83 14.61 -18.75 -7.42
C PRO A 83 13.69 -17.80 -8.19
N SER A 84 12.81 -18.34 -9.04
CA SER A 84 11.80 -17.57 -9.77
C SER A 84 10.83 -16.90 -8.79
N LEU A 85 10.32 -17.64 -7.81
CA LEU A 85 9.41 -17.15 -6.78
C LEU A 85 10.01 -15.97 -6.00
N ILE A 86 11.28 -16.08 -5.56
CA ILE A 86 11.96 -15.01 -4.79
C ILE A 86 12.12 -13.72 -5.61
N SER A 87 12.32 -13.82 -6.92
CA SER A 87 12.48 -12.65 -7.80
C SER A 87 11.18 -11.92 -8.12
N LYS A 88 10.01 -12.46 -7.75
CA LYS A 88 8.70 -11.87 -8.08
C LYS A 88 8.30 -10.76 -7.09
N SER A 89 7.68 -9.70 -7.61
CA SER A 89 7.20 -8.57 -6.81
C SER A 89 6.07 -8.93 -5.82
N ASN A 90 5.29 -9.97 -6.11
CA ASN A 90 4.24 -10.51 -5.24
C ASN A 90 4.71 -11.68 -4.35
N PHE A 91 6.03 -11.86 -4.18
CA PHE A 91 6.64 -12.95 -3.40
C PHE A 91 6.00 -13.12 -2.01
N VAL A 92 5.88 -12.03 -1.24
CA VAL A 92 5.31 -12.06 0.12
C VAL A 92 3.89 -12.64 0.11
N THR A 93 3.02 -12.14 -0.77
CA THR A 93 1.62 -12.59 -0.86
C THR A 93 1.51 -14.05 -1.30
N LEU A 94 2.34 -14.47 -2.26
CA LEU A 94 2.36 -15.86 -2.74
C LEU A 94 2.81 -16.84 -1.65
N VAL A 95 3.89 -16.50 -0.92
CA VAL A 95 4.39 -17.32 0.19
C VAL A 95 3.38 -17.38 1.33
N CYS A 96 2.87 -16.24 1.81
CA CYS A 96 1.85 -16.21 2.87
C CYS A 96 0.63 -17.05 2.49
N TYR A 97 0.08 -16.85 1.29
CA TYR A 97 -1.10 -17.61 0.89
C TYR A 97 -0.85 -19.12 0.79
N ALA A 98 0.30 -19.52 0.25
CA ALA A 98 0.65 -20.92 0.09
C ALA A 98 0.83 -21.61 1.44
N PHE A 99 1.46 -20.93 2.41
CA PHE A 99 1.71 -21.49 3.74
C PHE A 99 0.51 -21.35 4.67
N ASP A 100 -0.23 -20.24 4.68
CA ASP A 100 -1.38 -20.00 5.58
C ASP A 100 -2.46 -21.07 5.49
N THR A 101 -2.62 -21.66 4.31
CA THR A 101 -3.56 -22.75 4.07
C THR A 101 -2.99 -24.14 4.38
N ALA A 102 -1.67 -24.33 4.32
CA ALA A 102 -0.99 -25.53 4.82
C ALA A 102 -0.86 -25.53 6.37
N ILE A 103 -0.84 -24.35 6.98
CA ILE A 103 -0.73 -24.09 8.42
C ILE A 103 -1.97 -24.55 9.18
N THR A 104 -3.14 -24.58 8.55
CA THR A 104 -4.41 -24.89 9.23
C THR A 104 -4.55 -26.35 9.72
N GLN A 105 -3.64 -27.28 9.39
CA GLN A 105 -3.75 -28.69 9.85
C GLN A 105 -2.45 -29.40 10.27
N LYS A 106 -1.29 -29.10 9.66
CA LYS A 106 -0.03 -29.84 9.87
C LYS A 106 1.08 -29.02 10.52
N LEU A 107 1.25 -27.77 10.08
CA LEU A 107 2.43 -26.94 10.37
C LEU A 107 2.46 -26.41 11.83
N LEU A 108 1.32 -26.03 12.43
CA LEU A 108 1.26 -25.62 13.84
C LEU A 108 1.48 -26.79 14.83
N LYS A 109 1.09 -28.01 14.43
CA LYS A 109 1.42 -29.22 15.20
C LYS A 109 2.90 -29.54 15.14
N LEU A 110 3.55 -29.26 14.01
CA LEU A 110 5.00 -29.43 13.83
C LEU A 110 5.79 -28.34 14.56
N SER A 111 5.35 -27.08 14.54
CA SER A 111 6.04 -25.98 15.21
C SER A 111 6.03 -26.11 16.74
N SER A 112 4.95 -26.64 17.32
CA SER A 112 4.87 -26.96 18.75
C SER A 112 5.73 -28.17 19.16
N ARG A 113 6.14 -29.01 18.20
CA ARG A 113 6.95 -30.23 18.45
C ARG A 113 8.44 -30.03 18.17
N ILE A 114 8.78 -29.14 17.24
CA ILE A 114 10.15 -28.89 16.80
C ILE A 114 10.59 -27.51 17.28
N ASN A 115 11.45 -27.48 18.30
CA ASN A 115 12.19 -26.27 18.66
C ASN A 115 13.06 -25.83 17.48
N GLY A 116 12.94 -24.57 17.06
CA GLY A 116 13.63 -24.06 15.87
C GLY A 116 13.04 -24.58 14.55
N PHE A 117 11.73 -24.84 14.50
CA PHE A 117 11.00 -25.28 13.30
C PHE A 117 11.39 -24.50 12.04
N LEU A 118 11.43 -23.16 12.09
CA LEU A 118 11.80 -22.32 10.95
C LEU A 118 13.23 -22.57 10.47
N THR A 119 14.18 -22.81 11.38
CA THR A 119 15.55 -23.20 11.01
C THR A 119 15.55 -24.54 10.25
N SER A 120 14.77 -25.52 10.72
CA SER A 120 14.67 -26.83 10.07
C SER A 120 13.95 -26.75 8.71
N LEU A 121 12.94 -25.89 8.60
CA LEU A 121 12.22 -25.63 7.35
C LEU A 121 13.12 -24.95 6.31
N CYS A 122 13.89 -23.93 6.70
CA CYS A 122 14.82 -23.25 5.78
C CYS A 122 15.93 -24.19 5.31
N LYS A 123 16.44 -25.07 6.20
CA LYS A 123 17.36 -26.15 5.82
C LYS A 123 16.71 -27.17 4.88
N PHE A 124 15.44 -27.50 5.08
CA PHE A 124 14.69 -28.39 4.21
C PHE A 124 14.56 -27.83 2.79
N PHE A 125 14.38 -26.51 2.66
CA PHE A 125 14.38 -25.79 1.38
C PHE A 125 15.76 -25.39 0.85
N LYS A 126 16.84 -25.71 1.57
CA LYS A 126 18.23 -25.35 1.19
C LYS A 126 18.42 -23.86 0.91
N LEU A 127 17.74 -23.01 1.68
CA LEU A 127 17.86 -21.56 1.51
C LEU A 127 19.26 -21.09 1.91
N THR A 128 19.81 -20.14 1.16
CA THR A 128 20.95 -19.34 1.63
C THR A 128 20.53 -18.47 2.80
N ARG A 129 21.49 -17.84 3.51
CA ARG A 129 21.16 -16.96 4.65
C ARG A 129 20.30 -15.78 4.24
N ALA A 130 20.56 -15.19 3.08
CA ALA A 130 19.77 -14.09 2.54
C ALA A 130 18.36 -14.55 2.12
N GLN A 131 18.23 -15.71 1.47
CA GLN A 131 16.94 -16.29 1.12
C GLN A 131 16.13 -16.72 2.37
N GLU A 132 16.80 -17.23 3.41
CA GLU A 132 16.19 -17.55 4.71
C GLU A 132 15.55 -16.31 5.33
N LEU A 133 16.26 -15.17 5.39
CA LEU A 133 15.69 -13.93 5.89
C LEU A 133 14.51 -13.45 5.04
N LEU A 134 14.65 -13.39 3.71
CA LEU A 134 13.54 -13.01 2.81
C LEU A 134 12.30 -13.87 3.05
N PHE A 135 12.49 -15.19 3.14
CA PHE A 135 11.41 -16.15 3.35
C PHE A 135 10.73 -15.98 4.71
N VAL A 136 11.50 -15.77 5.78
CA VAL A 136 10.95 -15.54 7.13
C VAL A 136 10.25 -14.18 7.23
N PHE A 137 10.80 -13.12 6.62
CA PHE A 137 10.14 -11.82 6.52
C PHE A 137 8.82 -11.90 5.75
N ALA A 138 8.76 -12.72 4.69
CA ALA A 138 7.50 -12.96 4.00
C ALA A 138 6.47 -13.60 4.97
N LEU A 139 6.83 -14.69 5.64
CA LEU A 139 5.94 -15.39 6.58
C LEU A 139 5.48 -14.54 7.78
N ARG A 140 6.20 -13.47 8.15
CA ARG A 140 5.74 -12.51 9.16
C ARG A 140 4.39 -11.86 8.80
N ASN A 141 4.04 -11.79 7.52
CA ASN A 141 2.75 -11.26 7.05
C ASN A 141 1.64 -12.33 6.97
N SER A 142 1.85 -13.51 7.58
CA SER A 142 0.86 -14.58 7.69
C SER A 142 -0.41 -14.13 8.43
N ILE A 143 -1.56 -14.75 8.13
CA ILE A 143 -2.82 -14.54 8.86
C ILE A 143 -2.75 -15.11 10.30
N HIS A 144 -1.82 -16.04 10.58
CA HIS A 144 -1.76 -16.76 11.86
C HIS A 144 -0.78 -16.14 12.85
N VAL A 145 -1.29 -15.63 13.97
CA VAL A 145 -0.50 -14.94 15.02
C VAL A 145 0.63 -15.81 15.59
N GLU A 146 0.41 -17.11 15.79
CA GLU A 146 1.45 -18.03 16.29
C GLU A 146 2.67 -18.08 15.35
N LEU A 147 2.45 -18.08 14.04
CA LEU A 147 3.54 -18.07 13.07
C LEU A 147 4.22 -16.69 13.02
N GLN A 148 3.46 -15.60 13.16
CA GLN A 148 4.04 -14.26 13.27
C GLN A 148 5.00 -14.17 14.46
N GLN A 149 4.66 -14.76 15.61
CA GLN A 149 5.53 -14.80 16.79
C GLN A 149 6.80 -15.63 16.54
N LEU A 150 6.68 -16.83 15.97
CA LEU A 150 7.84 -17.68 15.67
C LEU A 150 8.79 -17.04 14.65
N THR A 151 8.23 -16.39 13.61
CA THR A 151 9.03 -15.67 12.60
C THR A 151 9.73 -14.48 13.22
N HIS A 152 9.07 -13.78 14.13
CA HIS A 152 9.65 -12.67 14.88
C HIS A 152 10.88 -13.10 15.71
N GLU A 153 10.72 -14.12 16.56
CA GLU A 153 11.81 -14.67 17.37
C GLU A 153 12.98 -15.15 16.51
N HIS A 154 12.69 -15.74 15.34
CA HIS A 154 13.73 -16.20 14.42
C HIS A 154 14.47 -15.04 13.74
N ILE A 155 13.78 -13.94 13.38
CA ILE A 155 14.42 -12.73 12.85
C ILE A 155 15.33 -12.09 13.89
N GLU A 156 14.86 -11.95 15.14
CA GLU A 156 15.66 -11.38 16.24
C GLU A 156 16.96 -12.16 16.47
N GLN A 157 16.93 -13.49 16.32
CA GLN A 157 18.11 -14.35 16.48
C GLN A 157 19.06 -14.30 15.29
N ARG A 158 18.54 -14.18 14.05
CA ARG A 158 19.34 -14.33 12.81
C ARG A 158 19.84 -13.01 12.25
N LEU A 159 19.09 -11.92 12.39
CA LEU A 159 19.43 -10.63 11.80
C LEU A 159 20.75 -10.04 12.32
N PRO A 160 21.07 -10.06 13.64
CA PRO A 160 22.34 -9.55 14.13
C PRO A 160 23.54 -10.34 13.59
N ASP A 161 23.42 -11.67 13.56
CA ASP A 161 24.44 -12.55 12.98
C ASP A 161 24.62 -12.30 11.48
N PHE A 162 23.52 -12.07 10.75
CA PHE A 162 23.55 -11.76 9.32
C PHE A 162 24.33 -10.47 9.03
N ILE A 163 24.02 -9.39 9.75
CA ILE A 163 24.70 -8.09 9.60
C ILE A 163 26.20 -8.20 9.98
N ARG A 164 26.51 -8.95 11.04
CA ARG A 164 27.91 -9.20 11.45
C ARG A 164 28.69 -9.93 10.36
N ILE A 165 28.11 -10.97 9.76
CA ILE A 165 28.76 -11.75 8.68
C ILE A 165 28.92 -10.87 7.43
N ALA A 166 27.93 -10.03 7.11
CA ALA A 166 28.02 -9.11 5.98
C ALA A 166 29.26 -8.20 6.09
N SER A 167 29.58 -7.76 7.30
CA SER A 167 30.70 -6.86 7.59
C SER A 167 32.09 -7.53 7.49
N GLY A 168 32.15 -8.85 7.29
CA GLY A 168 33.40 -9.60 7.15
C GLY A 168 33.90 -9.71 5.70
N ASP A 169 35.17 -10.05 5.54
CA ASP A 169 35.77 -10.32 4.22
C ASP A 169 35.05 -11.51 3.54
N ASN A 170 34.50 -11.29 2.34
CA ASN A 170 33.62 -12.21 1.58
C ASN A 170 32.20 -12.42 2.13
N GLY A 171 31.70 -11.54 3.01
CA GLY A 171 30.36 -11.63 3.60
C GLY A 171 29.22 -11.79 2.56
N ILE A 172 29.31 -11.12 1.42
CA ILE A 172 28.28 -11.18 0.35
C ILE A 172 28.10 -12.59 -0.22
N ASN A 173 29.21 -13.32 -0.42
CA ASN A 173 29.18 -14.69 -0.93
C ASN A 173 28.72 -15.66 0.17
N GLU A 174 29.19 -15.48 1.41
CA GLU A 174 28.79 -16.34 2.53
C GLU A 174 27.29 -16.22 2.86
N LEU A 175 26.73 -15.02 2.70
CA LEU A 175 25.31 -14.78 2.89
C LEU A 175 24.45 -15.26 1.72
N GLY A 176 25.06 -15.52 0.55
CA GLY A 176 24.36 -15.83 -0.69
C GLY A 176 23.66 -14.62 -1.32
N LEU A 177 24.12 -13.40 -1.04
CA LEU A 177 23.60 -12.18 -1.65
C LEU A 177 23.92 -12.10 -3.15
N ALA A 178 25.05 -12.65 -3.58
CA ALA A 178 25.44 -12.72 -4.99
C ALA A 178 24.52 -13.62 -5.85
N GLU A 179 23.78 -14.55 -5.22
CA GLU A 179 22.86 -15.46 -5.91
C GLU A 179 21.45 -14.85 -6.07
N LEU A 180 21.18 -13.72 -5.42
CA LEU A 180 19.88 -13.05 -5.48
C LEU A 180 19.79 -12.13 -6.70
N SER A 181 18.58 -12.01 -7.24
CA SER A 181 18.28 -10.94 -8.21
C SER A 181 18.34 -9.58 -7.52
N ILE A 182 18.56 -8.52 -8.29
CA ILE A 182 18.65 -7.17 -7.74
C ILE A 182 17.35 -6.77 -7.02
N GLU A 183 16.19 -7.21 -7.53
CA GLU A 183 14.88 -6.99 -6.94
C GLU A 183 14.74 -7.70 -5.59
N ALA A 184 15.32 -8.90 -5.45
CA ALA A 184 15.33 -9.64 -4.20
C ALA A 184 16.26 -8.99 -3.17
N VAL A 185 17.43 -8.48 -3.59
CA VAL A 185 18.33 -7.68 -2.73
C VAL A 185 17.62 -6.40 -2.28
N HIS A 186 16.97 -5.68 -3.19
CA HIS A 186 16.19 -4.48 -2.87
C HIS A 186 15.09 -4.78 -1.85
N SER A 187 14.33 -5.85 -2.07
CA SER A 187 13.28 -6.29 -1.16
C SER A 187 13.83 -6.63 0.23
N LEU A 188 14.97 -7.30 0.30
CA LEU A 188 15.62 -7.65 1.56
C LEU A 188 16.04 -6.40 2.34
N VAL A 189 16.71 -5.44 1.67
CA VAL A 189 17.15 -4.19 2.31
C VAL A 189 15.96 -3.39 2.83
N LEU A 190 14.88 -3.29 2.06
CA LEU A 190 13.64 -2.62 2.45
C LEU A 190 12.98 -3.29 3.68
N LEU A 191 12.88 -4.62 3.67
CA LEU A 191 12.27 -5.38 4.77
C LEU A 191 13.08 -5.25 6.06
N ILE A 192 14.41 -5.26 5.97
CA ILE A 192 15.31 -5.02 7.11
C ILE A 192 15.12 -3.59 7.63
N GLN A 193 15.10 -2.59 6.75
CA GLN A 193 14.89 -1.19 7.13
C GLN A 193 13.58 -1.00 7.88
N GLN A 194 12.47 -1.51 7.33
CA GLN A 194 11.15 -1.46 7.95
C GLN A 194 11.11 -2.17 9.30
N TYR A 195 11.84 -3.28 9.44
CA TYR A 195 11.92 -4.01 10.70
C TYR A 195 12.66 -3.20 11.78
N ILE A 196 13.77 -2.56 11.43
CA ILE A 196 14.58 -1.76 12.36
C ILE A 196 13.87 -0.44 12.75
N SER A 197 13.14 0.19 11.84
CA SER A 197 12.42 1.45 12.11
C SER A 197 11.18 1.30 13.00
N ASN A 198 10.72 0.08 13.29
CA ASN A 198 9.56 -0.13 14.16
C ASN A 198 9.96 -0.12 15.64
N GLU A 199 9.77 1.02 16.32
CA GLU A 199 10.16 1.27 17.73
C GLU A 199 9.48 0.36 18.78
N SER A 200 8.42 -0.38 18.43
CA SER A 200 7.69 -1.26 19.36
C SER A 200 8.40 -2.60 19.64
N ILE A 201 9.44 -2.91 18.87
CA ILE A 201 10.25 -4.12 18.97
C ILE A 201 11.69 -3.65 19.15
N GLY A 202 12.16 -3.57 20.40
CA GLY A 202 13.50 -3.07 20.69
C GLY A 202 14.57 -3.88 19.94
N PRO A 203 15.48 -3.25 19.17
CA PRO A 203 16.39 -4.04 18.38
C PRO A 203 17.65 -4.35 19.19
N LEU A 204 18.04 -5.62 19.20
CA LEU A 204 19.41 -6.05 19.52
C LEU A 204 20.43 -5.57 18.45
N THR A 205 19.95 -5.02 17.33
CA THR A 205 20.73 -4.43 16.23
C THR A 205 20.62 -2.91 16.24
N THR A 206 21.74 -2.23 16.42
CA THR A 206 21.80 -0.77 16.47
C THR A 206 21.67 -0.16 15.06
N SER A 207 21.24 1.10 14.97
CA SER A 207 21.26 1.87 13.71
C SER A 207 22.66 1.87 13.06
N GLU A 208 23.72 1.74 13.86
CA GLU A 208 25.10 1.65 13.38
C GLU A 208 25.40 0.32 12.68
N ASP A 209 24.84 -0.79 13.18
CA ASP A 209 25.03 -2.11 12.56
C ASP A 209 24.40 -2.15 11.17
N TYR A 210 23.23 -1.50 11.01
CA TYR A 210 22.56 -1.38 9.72
C TYR A 210 23.35 -0.51 8.73
N GLU A 211 23.91 0.62 9.14
CA GLU A 211 24.78 1.43 8.28
C GLU A 211 26.03 0.67 7.84
N ARG A 212 26.64 -0.14 8.71
CA ARG A 212 27.77 -1.01 8.30
C ARG A 212 27.35 -2.04 7.25
N PHE A 213 26.15 -2.60 7.35
CA PHE A 213 25.60 -3.46 6.30
C PHE A 213 25.39 -2.70 4.98
N LEU A 214 24.89 -1.45 5.03
CA LEU A 214 24.77 -0.60 3.84
C LEU A 214 26.13 -0.29 3.23
N ASP A 215 27.17 -0.04 4.02
CA ASP A 215 28.53 0.21 3.53
C ASP A 215 29.09 -0.97 2.71
N VAL A 216 28.85 -2.20 3.17
CA VAL A 216 29.22 -3.41 2.42
C VAL A 216 28.49 -3.46 1.08
N LEU A 217 27.19 -3.16 1.06
CA LEU A 217 26.43 -3.10 -0.19
C LEU A 217 26.85 -1.95 -1.11
N ARG A 218 27.24 -0.79 -0.55
CA ARG A 218 27.78 0.36 -1.31
C ARG A 218 29.10 0.00 -2.00
N GLN A 219 29.93 -0.86 -1.39
CA GLN A 219 31.17 -1.36 -1.99
C GLN A 219 30.91 -2.30 -3.19
N GLU A 220 29.93 -3.20 -3.08
CA GLU A 220 29.55 -4.10 -4.17
C GLU A 220 28.80 -3.39 -5.30
N TYR A 221 27.96 -2.41 -4.94
CA TYR A 221 27.15 -1.61 -5.87
C TYR A 221 27.57 -0.13 -5.83
N PRO A 222 28.78 0.21 -6.35
CA PRO A 222 29.27 1.58 -6.33
C PRO A 222 28.46 2.46 -7.29
N ARG A 223 28.23 3.72 -6.88
CA ARG A 223 27.40 4.70 -7.60
C ARG A 223 27.72 4.83 -9.09
N GLU A 224 29.01 4.79 -9.44
CA GLU A 224 29.52 4.93 -10.80
C GLU A 224 29.18 3.74 -11.72
N ARG A 225 28.99 2.53 -11.16
CA ARG A 225 28.72 1.31 -11.93
C ARG A 225 27.23 0.95 -12.00
N MET A 226 26.40 1.51 -11.12
CA MET A 226 24.97 1.17 -11.04
C MET A 226 24.17 1.59 -12.28
N GLY A 227 24.54 2.68 -12.95
CA GLY A 227 23.86 3.16 -14.17
C GLY A 227 23.99 2.23 -15.38
N ASN A 228 25.06 1.43 -15.44
CA ASN A 228 25.35 0.54 -16.57
C ASN A 228 24.87 -0.90 -16.35
N ASN A 229 24.59 -1.29 -15.09
CA ASN A 229 24.33 -2.68 -14.70
C ASN A 229 22.87 -2.97 -14.28
N GLY A 230 21.94 -2.02 -14.47
CA GLY A 230 20.52 -2.21 -14.13
C GLY A 230 20.23 -2.17 -12.62
N SER A 231 21.17 -1.70 -11.79
CA SER A 231 21.08 -1.68 -10.33
C SER A 231 20.41 -0.43 -9.74
N LEU A 232 19.71 0.36 -10.57
CA LEU A 232 19.17 1.68 -10.19
C LEU A 232 18.19 1.63 -9.03
N ILE A 233 17.49 0.50 -8.85
CA ILE A 233 16.52 0.32 -7.76
C ILE A 233 17.14 0.38 -6.36
N LEU A 234 18.44 0.07 -6.22
CA LEU A 234 19.13 0.11 -4.93
C LEU A 234 19.61 1.52 -4.55
N LEU A 235 19.64 2.46 -5.49
CA LEU A 235 20.24 3.77 -5.30
C LEU A 235 19.55 4.60 -4.19
N PRO A 236 18.20 4.66 -4.10
CA PRO A 236 17.52 5.33 -3.00
C PRO A 236 17.77 4.67 -1.64
N LEU A 237 17.88 3.34 -1.60
CA LEU A 237 18.07 2.61 -0.35
C LEU A 237 19.52 2.73 0.17
N LEU A 238 20.51 2.64 -0.71
CA LEU A 238 21.92 2.67 -0.33
C LEU A 238 22.43 4.09 -0.05
N TYR A 239 21.94 5.11 -0.76
CA TYR A 239 22.53 6.46 -0.73
C TYR A 239 21.56 7.56 -0.28
N SER A 240 20.41 7.24 0.32
CA SER A 240 19.45 8.23 0.84
C SER A 240 20.03 9.19 1.88
N SER A 241 21.09 8.81 2.60
CA SER A 241 21.72 9.58 3.68
C SER A 241 22.96 10.38 3.29
N ILE A 242 23.50 10.23 2.07
CA ILE A 242 24.54 11.14 1.57
C ILE A 242 23.83 12.36 0.99
N THR A 243 23.51 13.29 1.89
CA THR A 243 23.42 14.70 1.56
C THR A 243 24.49 15.03 0.53
N LEU A 244 24.02 15.61 -0.57
CA LEU A 244 24.74 16.37 -1.57
C LEU A 244 26.06 16.99 -1.05
N SER A 245 27.14 16.21 -0.99
CA SER A 245 28.48 16.72 -1.29
C SER A 245 28.54 16.84 -2.81
N ILE A 246 27.84 17.85 -3.33
CA ILE A 246 28.02 18.33 -4.69
C ILE A 246 29.46 18.83 -4.74
N ASP A 247 30.34 18.03 -5.30
CA ASP A 247 31.60 18.54 -5.81
C ASP A 247 31.24 19.44 -7.03
N PRO A 248 31.60 20.74 -7.06
CA PRO A 248 31.09 21.69 -8.06
C PRO A 248 31.66 21.53 -9.48
N SER A 249 32.22 20.37 -9.84
CA SER A 249 33.08 20.24 -11.04
C SER A 249 32.73 19.12 -12.01
N SER A 250 31.54 18.51 -11.94
CA SER A 250 31.14 17.52 -12.96
C SER A 250 29.68 17.67 -13.38
N ASN A 251 29.32 18.87 -13.85
CA ASN A 251 28.19 19.06 -14.75
C ASN A 251 28.66 18.87 -16.18
N GLN A 252 28.69 17.62 -16.65
CA GLN A 252 28.67 17.30 -18.07
C GLN A 252 28.42 15.80 -18.22
N LEU A 253 27.39 15.46 -18.98
CA LEU A 253 26.93 14.10 -19.33
C LEU A 253 25.98 13.46 -18.32
N LEU A 254 24.72 13.93 -18.32
CA LEU A 254 23.49 13.13 -18.21
C LEU A 254 22.31 14.09 -18.43
N SER A 255 22.21 14.67 -19.63
CA SER A 255 21.10 15.55 -20.03
C SER A 255 19.92 14.80 -20.65
N ASP A 256 19.96 13.48 -20.81
CA ASP A 256 18.92 12.75 -21.53
C ASP A 256 18.72 11.34 -20.96
N SER A 257 18.05 11.25 -19.79
CA SER A 257 17.33 10.04 -19.32
C SER A 257 16.65 10.21 -17.94
N SER A 258 16.47 11.44 -17.44
CA SER A 258 15.78 11.74 -16.19
C SER A 258 14.25 11.84 -16.37
N SER A 259 13.62 10.86 -17.05
CA SER A 259 12.17 10.91 -17.32
C SER A 259 11.33 9.73 -16.81
N LEU A 260 11.91 8.62 -16.37
CA LEU A 260 11.13 7.51 -15.77
C LEU A 260 11.97 6.89 -14.65
N SER A 261 11.94 7.36 -13.41
CA SER A 261 11.05 6.77 -12.38
C SER A 261 11.26 7.40 -10.99
N THR A 262 11.89 8.57 -10.90
CA THR A 262 12.19 9.25 -9.62
C THR A 262 11.37 10.53 -9.40
N ASN A 263 10.38 10.81 -10.26
CA ASN A 263 9.62 12.07 -10.21
C ASN A 263 8.20 11.97 -9.61
N VAL A 264 7.88 10.99 -8.75
CA VAL A 264 6.55 10.96 -8.10
C VAL A 264 6.49 11.84 -6.83
N TRP A 265 7.64 12.30 -6.30
CA TRP A 265 7.71 13.10 -5.05
C TRP A 265 8.63 14.32 -5.10
N GLN A 266 9.02 14.81 -6.29
CA GLN A 266 9.87 16.00 -6.38
C GLN A 266 9.17 17.11 -7.16
N MET A 267 8.36 17.85 -6.40
CA MET A 267 8.29 19.32 -6.31
C MET A 267 7.19 19.61 -5.27
N ASP A 268 7.57 20.31 -4.17
CA ASP A 268 6.76 20.84 -3.04
C ASP A 268 6.99 20.24 -1.61
N ASP A 269 7.96 19.33 -1.38
CA ASP A 269 8.11 18.61 -0.08
C ASP A 269 8.58 19.47 1.12
N SER A 270 9.37 20.55 0.92
CA SER A 270 9.91 21.29 2.08
C SER A 270 8.86 22.01 2.93
N LEU A 271 7.65 22.19 2.41
CA LEU A 271 6.55 22.90 3.11
C LEU A 271 5.69 21.94 3.91
N ALA A 272 5.53 20.72 3.41
CA ALA A 272 4.86 19.63 4.09
C ALA A 272 5.55 19.32 5.42
N ASP A 273 6.88 19.16 5.35
CA ASP A 273 7.73 18.87 6.51
C ASP A 273 7.67 19.99 7.54
N VAL A 274 7.71 21.25 7.09
CA VAL A 274 7.62 22.43 7.97
C VAL A 274 6.26 22.52 8.67
N ILE A 275 5.15 22.27 7.96
CA ILE A 275 3.82 22.25 8.59
C ILE A 275 3.77 21.15 9.65
N LEU A 276 4.32 19.97 9.35
CA LEU A 276 4.39 18.85 10.29
C LEU A 276 5.29 19.15 11.50
N GLU A 277 6.42 19.83 11.32
CA GLU A 277 7.31 20.26 12.39
C GLU A 277 6.64 21.29 13.33
N MET A 278 5.86 22.21 12.78
CA MET A 278 5.08 23.17 13.57
C MET A 278 3.90 22.51 14.31
N GLY A 279 3.45 21.35 13.83
CA GLY A 279 2.32 20.61 14.40
C GLY A 279 1.01 21.43 14.40
N TYR A 280 0.06 21.04 15.25
CA TYR A 280 -1.27 21.67 15.28
C TYR A 280 -1.24 23.17 15.61
N SER A 281 -0.16 23.64 16.26
CA SER A 281 0.04 25.05 16.59
C SER A 281 0.10 25.96 15.36
N PHE A 282 0.47 25.43 14.20
CA PHE A 282 0.43 26.14 12.92
C PHE A 282 -0.95 26.74 12.60
N THR A 283 -2.03 26.07 13.05
CA THR A 283 -3.41 26.51 12.85
C THR A 283 -4.05 27.11 14.11
N ALA A 284 -3.26 27.48 15.12
CA ALA A 284 -3.77 28.02 16.38
C ALA A 284 -4.50 29.35 16.21
N CYS A 285 -3.98 30.25 15.37
CA CYS A 285 -4.65 31.49 15.00
C CYS A 285 -4.32 31.90 13.55
N VAL A 286 -5.17 32.74 12.96
CA VAL A 286 -5.06 33.16 11.55
C VAL A 286 -3.77 33.94 11.30
N GLU A 287 -3.40 34.80 12.25
CA GLU A 287 -2.21 35.66 12.17
C GLU A 287 -0.93 34.82 12.12
N ASP A 288 -0.79 33.84 13.01
CA ASP A 288 0.39 32.97 13.09
C ASP A 288 0.50 32.06 11.88
N CYS A 289 -0.62 31.47 11.44
CA CYS A 289 -0.70 30.66 10.22
C CYS A 289 -0.24 31.48 9.00
N ARG A 290 -0.76 32.71 8.84
CA ARG A 290 -0.39 33.61 7.75
C ARG A 290 1.10 34.01 7.82
N ASN A 291 1.60 34.34 9.01
CA ASN A 291 2.99 34.74 9.18
C ASN A 291 3.95 33.57 8.88
N ALA A 292 3.60 32.35 9.29
CA ALA A 292 4.34 31.15 8.93
C ALA A 292 4.36 30.96 7.40
N LEU A 293 3.21 31.03 6.73
CA LEU A 293 3.13 30.93 5.26
C LEU A 293 4.03 31.98 4.57
N VAL A 294 4.01 33.24 5.02
CA VAL A 294 4.86 34.30 4.47
C VAL A 294 6.36 34.05 4.73
N HIS A 295 6.71 33.62 5.95
CA HIS A 295 8.09 33.39 6.37
C HIS A 295 8.78 32.30 5.53
N PHE A 296 8.05 31.29 5.08
CA PHE A 296 8.56 30.24 4.19
C PHE A 296 8.58 30.62 2.71
N GLY A 297 8.41 31.90 2.37
CA GLY A 297 8.59 32.42 1.01
C GLY A 297 7.37 32.25 0.11
N LEU A 298 6.17 32.04 0.66
CA LEU A 298 4.95 31.72 -0.10
C LEU A 298 4.18 32.97 -0.56
N GLN A 299 4.86 33.92 -1.19
CA GLN A 299 4.18 35.09 -1.78
C GLN A 299 3.30 34.71 -2.99
N GLU A 300 3.54 33.53 -3.60
CA GLU A 300 2.73 32.97 -4.70
C GLU A 300 2.31 31.53 -4.38
N LEU A 301 1.28 31.37 -3.55
CA LEU A 301 0.70 30.04 -3.30
C LEU A 301 -0.04 29.54 -4.54
N LYS A 302 0.47 28.47 -5.15
CA LYS A 302 -0.21 27.77 -6.24
C LYS A 302 -1.34 26.89 -5.69
N PRO A 303 -2.42 26.69 -6.46
CA PRO A 303 -3.51 25.80 -6.05
C PRO A 303 -3.05 24.39 -5.67
N SER A 304 -2.08 23.83 -6.39
CA SER A 304 -1.48 22.51 -6.12
C SER A 304 -0.81 22.42 -4.75
N THR A 305 -0.11 23.48 -4.33
CA THR A 305 0.55 23.54 -3.03
C THR A 305 -0.47 23.59 -1.90
N ILE A 306 -1.55 24.37 -2.05
CA ILE A 306 -2.63 24.45 -1.07
C ILE A 306 -3.34 23.10 -0.93
N ALA A 307 -3.60 22.42 -2.07
CA ALA A 307 -4.20 21.09 -2.09
C ALA A 307 -3.34 20.07 -1.33
N ARG A 308 -2.03 20.07 -1.55
CA ARG A 308 -1.08 19.22 -0.81
C ARG A 308 -1.08 19.49 0.69
N MET A 309 -1.02 20.76 1.10
CA MET A 309 -1.09 21.15 2.52
C MET A 309 -2.39 20.63 3.15
N LEU A 310 -3.51 20.79 2.46
CA LEU A 310 -4.80 20.29 2.94
C LEU A 310 -4.80 18.76 3.07
N SER A 311 -4.26 18.04 2.09
CA SER A 311 -4.12 16.57 2.13
C SER A 311 -3.26 16.09 3.30
N ILE A 312 -2.17 16.80 3.61
CA ILE A 312 -1.31 16.48 4.75
C ILE A 312 -2.06 16.70 6.06
N MET A 313 -2.75 17.83 6.23
CA MET A 313 -3.55 18.11 7.43
C MET A 313 -4.64 17.05 7.64
N ILE A 314 -5.32 16.63 6.55
CA ILE A 314 -6.32 15.56 6.59
C ILE A 314 -5.69 14.23 7.01
N LYS A 315 -4.54 13.86 6.44
CA LYS A 315 -3.84 12.61 6.73
C LYS A 315 -3.27 12.57 8.15
N THR A 316 -2.83 13.72 8.66
CA THR A 316 -2.22 13.89 9.98
C THR A 316 -3.15 14.56 10.97
N HIS A 317 -4.46 14.35 10.81
CA HIS A 317 -5.48 14.91 11.72
C HIS A 317 -5.35 14.42 13.17
N SER A 318 -4.62 13.32 13.38
CA SER A 318 -4.27 12.73 14.66
C SER A 318 -2.84 12.18 14.60
N GLY A 319 -2.22 11.95 15.75
CA GLY A 319 -0.92 11.26 15.84
C GLY A 319 0.33 12.13 15.76
N LEU A 320 0.20 13.45 15.61
CA LEU A 320 1.33 14.37 15.81
C LEU A 320 1.63 14.49 17.31
N THR A 321 2.84 14.10 17.71
CA THR A 321 3.36 14.32 19.07
C THR A 321 3.82 15.78 19.21
N GLU A 322 3.53 16.40 20.35
CA GLU A 322 3.99 17.76 20.68
C GLU A 322 5.52 17.79 20.86
N ASN A 323 6.27 17.75 19.77
CA ASN A 323 7.71 17.97 19.78
C ASN A 323 8.02 19.31 19.14
N THR A 324 7.91 20.40 19.90
CA THR A 324 8.49 21.69 19.46
C THR A 324 8.86 22.56 20.66
N HIS A 325 10.07 22.34 21.19
CA HIS A 325 10.85 23.44 21.74
C HIS A 325 11.41 24.22 20.54
N ILE A 326 10.82 25.38 20.25
CA ILE A 326 11.32 26.29 19.22
C ILE A 326 12.48 27.09 19.83
N TYR A 327 13.70 26.85 19.37
CA TYR A 327 14.87 27.65 19.75
C TYR A 327 15.05 28.84 18.80
N ASN A 328 15.26 30.03 19.36
CA ASN A 328 15.58 31.23 18.58
C ASN A 328 17.07 31.23 18.17
N SER A 329 17.45 32.04 17.17
CA SER A 329 18.84 32.14 16.66
C SER A 329 19.89 32.60 17.68
N ASP A 330 19.47 33.06 18.86
CA ASP A 330 20.33 33.44 20.00
C ASP A 330 20.36 32.39 21.14
N GLY A 331 19.78 31.21 20.95
CA GLY A 331 19.90 30.08 21.89
C GLY A 331 19.16 30.22 23.23
N THR A 332 18.25 31.19 23.36
CA THR A 332 17.36 31.30 24.52
C THR A 332 16.03 30.60 24.27
N ASP A 333 15.60 29.76 25.20
CA ASP A 333 14.27 29.14 25.25
C ASP A 333 13.19 30.21 25.23
N ILE A 334 12.33 30.21 24.19
CA ILE A 334 11.07 30.93 24.25
C ILE A 334 10.11 30.05 25.04
N SER A 335 10.04 30.24 26.35
CA SER A 335 8.92 29.72 27.15
C SER A 335 7.65 30.50 26.76
N ILE A 336 7.02 30.09 25.66
CA ILE A 336 5.63 30.47 25.40
C ILE A 336 4.82 29.85 26.54
N ASN A 337 4.24 30.70 27.38
CA ASN A 337 3.42 30.30 28.52
C ASN A 337 2.34 29.28 28.08
N ASN A 338 2.54 28.03 28.49
CA ASN A 338 1.67 26.88 28.29
C ASN A 338 0.35 26.99 29.05
N GLU A 339 -0.61 27.83 28.62
CA GLU A 339 -1.98 27.77 29.19
C GLU A 339 -3.16 27.95 28.21
N LYS A 340 -3.00 28.09 26.89
CA LYS A 340 -4.18 28.13 25.98
C LYS A 340 -3.97 27.39 24.65
N ASN A 341 -4.75 26.31 24.48
CA ASN A 341 -5.00 25.51 23.27
C ASN A 341 -3.94 24.45 22.89
N SER A 342 -3.90 23.34 23.62
CA SER A 342 -3.41 22.06 23.08
C SER A 342 -4.41 21.54 22.04
N LEU A 343 -4.34 22.06 20.81
CA LEU A 343 -5.14 21.56 19.70
C LEU A 343 -4.77 20.09 19.48
N GLN A 344 -5.76 19.20 19.56
CA GLN A 344 -5.56 17.76 19.30
C GLN A 344 -5.71 17.42 17.81
N THR A 345 -6.03 18.41 16.97
CA THR A 345 -6.26 18.28 15.53
C THR A 345 -6.11 19.65 14.85
N TRP A 346 -5.96 19.66 13.52
CA TRP A 346 -5.82 20.89 12.72
C TRP A 346 -7.10 21.74 12.75
N ASN A 347 -6.94 23.06 12.89
CA ASN A 347 -8.02 24.02 12.68
C ASN A 347 -8.01 24.50 11.22
N ILE A 348 -8.78 23.80 10.40
CA ILE A 348 -8.88 24.08 8.97
C ILE A 348 -9.58 25.40 8.66
N ASP A 349 -10.52 25.84 9.48
CA ASP A 349 -11.16 27.15 9.29
C ASP A 349 -10.12 28.27 9.37
N THR A 350 -9.21 28.19 10.36
CA THR A 350 -8.07 29.10 10.48
C THR A 350 -7.15 29.04 9.26
N PHE A 351 -6.86 27.84 8.76
CA PHE A 351 -6.03 27.64 7.57
C PHE A 351 -6.65 28.28 6.33
N VAL A 352 -7.92 27.97 6.02
CA VAL A 352 -8.62 28.51 4.84
C VAL A 352 -8.76 30.03 4.94
N LEU A 353 -9.01 30.57 6.14
CA LEU A 353 -9.01 32.01 6.38
C LEU A 353 -7.65 32.65 6.09
N ALA A 354 -6.56 32.08 6.63
CA ALA A 354 -5.21 32.60 6.41
C ALA A 354 -4.82 32.58 4.93
N ILE A 355 -5.20 31.54 4.18
CA ILE A 355 -4.97 31.45 2.73
C ILE A 355 -5.75 32.52 1.97
N ASN A 356 -7.02 32.74 2.31
CA ASN A 356 -7.83 33.78 1.68
C ASN A 356 -7.32 35.19 1.99
N ASP A 357 -6.83 35.43 3.20
CA ASP A 357 -6.23 36.70 3.61
C ASP A 357 -4.90 36.96 2.87
N LEU A 358 -4.09 35.91 2.67
CA LEU A 358 -2.79 36.00 2.01
C LEU A 358 -2.91 36.10 0.49
N VAL A 359 -3.82 35.34 -0.12
CA VAL A 359 -4.05 35.30 -1.57
C VAL A 359 -5.55 35.43 -1.85
N PRO A 360 -6.11 36.66 -1.84
CA PRO A 360 -7.54 36.89 -2.07
C PRO A 360 -8.03 36.45 -3.46
N THR A 361 -7.11 36.27 -4.41
CA THR A 361 -7.41 35.83 -5.78
C THR A 361 -7.34 34.31 -5.95
N VAL A 362 -7.19 33.54 -4.87
CA VAL A 362 -7.09 32.08 -4.93
C VAL A 362 -8.35 31.49 -5.57
N ASN A 363 -8.15 30.65 -6.60
CA ASN A 363 -9.24 29.90 -7.19
C ASN A 363 -9.36 28.54 -6.49
N TRP A 364 -10.22 28.46 -5.48
CA TRP A 364 -10.45 27.22 -4.75
C TRP A 364 -10.97 26.08 -5.63
N LYS A 365 -11.60 26.38 -6.77
CA LYS A 365 -12.02 25.34 -7.72
C LYS A 365 -10.80 24.58 -8.24
N ASP A 366 -9.71 25.29 -8.54
CA ASP A 366 -8.46 24.69 -9.01
C ASP A 366 -7.79 23.94 -7.86
N VAL A 367 -7.85 24.45 -6.61
CA VAL A 367 -7.35 23.74 -5.42
C VAL A 367 -8.04 22.38 -5.25
N VAL A 368 -9.36 22.33 -5.42
CA VAL A 368 -10.12 21.07 -5.31
C VAL A 368 -9.81 20.12 -6.47
N GLN A 369 -9.57 20.63 -7.68
CA GLN A 369 -9.09 19.81 -8.79
C GLN A 369 -7.72 19.20 -8.50
N GLU A 370 -6.83 19.96 -7.88
CA GLU A 370 -5.49 19.50 -7.50
C GLU A 370 -5.48 18.55 -6.28
N LEU A 371 -6.62 18.29 -5.63
CA LEU A 371 -6.75 17.17 -4.69
C LEU A 371 -6.60 15.81 -5.38
N ASP A 372 -6.74 15.76 -6.71
CA ASP A 372 -6.45 14.60 -7.55
C ASP A 372 -4.94 14.35 -7.69
N HIS A 373 -4.30 14.02 -6.56
CA HIS A 373 -2.88 13.69 -6.48
C HIS A 373 -2.69 12.43 -5.62
N PRO A 374 -1.61 11.65 -5.80
CA PRO A 374 -1.42 10.34 -5.14
C PRO A 374 -1.32 10.40 -3.61
N GLY A 375 -1.12 11.57 -3.02
CA GLY A 375 -1.02 11.76 -1.56
C GLY A 375 -2.37 11.95 -0.87
N PHE A 376 -3.46 12.15 -1.61
CA PHE A 376 -4.78 12.37 -1.04
C PHE A 376 -5.48 11.04 -0.71
N PHE A 377 -5.91 10.90 0.55
CA PHE A 377 -6.65 9.73 1.04
C PHE A 377 -7.42 10.06 2.33
N LEU A 378 -8.66 9.59 2.47
CA LEU A 378 -9.47 9.73 3.69
C LEU A 378 -9.55 8.42 4.49
N SER A 379 -8.84 8.37 5.63
CA SER A 379 -8.77 7.19 6.50
C SER A 379 -10.05 6.95 7.29
N ASP A 380 -10.71 8.01 7.77
CA ASP A 380 -11.77 7.91 8.77
C ASP A 380 -12.73 9.12 8.77
N ARG A 381 -13.61 9.14 9.79
CA ARG A 381 -14.60 10.19 10.00
C ARG A 381 -13.97 11.56 10.22
N GLN A 382 -12.87 11.67 10.97
CA GLN A 382 -12.28 12.96 11.31
C GLN A 382 -11.60 13.58 10.08
N ALA A 383 -10.94 12.76 9.27
CA ALA A 383 -10.42 13.17 7.97
C ALA A 383 -11.52 13.75 7.06
N LEU A 384 -12.71 13.12 7.04
CA LEU A 384 -13.86 13.64 6.30
C LEU A 384 -14.40 14.96 6.88
N VAL A 385 -14.51 15.08 8.21
CA VAL A 385 -14.92 16.34 8.86
C VAL A 385 -14.00 17.48 8.41
N LEU A 386 -12.69 17.26 8.49
CA LEU A 386 -11.68 18.22 8.10
C LEU A 386 -11.83 18.67 6.63
N LEU A 387 -11.91 17.72 5.71
CA LEU A 387 -12.10 18.03 4.29
C LEU A 387 -13.39 18.81 4.04
N VAL A 388 -14.51 18.35 4.56
CA VAL A 388 -15.82 18.97 4.32
C VAL A 388 -15.89 20.37 4.93
N THR A 389 -15.28 20.59 6.10
CA THR A 389 -15.14 21.92 6.69
C THR A 389 -14.32 22.84 5.79
N ALA A 390 -13.18 22.37 5.27
CA ALA A 390 -12.36 23.14 4.32
C ALA A 390 -13.18 23.58 3.10
N LEU A 391 -13.86 22.61 2.48
CA LEU A 391 -14.61 22.82 1.25
C LEU A 391 -15.80 23.76 1.46
N ARG A 392 -16.57 23.58 2.55
CA ARG A 392 -17.69 24.48 2.89
C ARG A 392 -17.23 25.91 3.13
N ARG A 393 -16.02 26.09 3.65
CA ARG A 393 -15.43 27.41 3.89
C ARG A 393 -14.92 28.06 2.60
N ALA A 394 -14.43 27.25 1.67
CA ALA A 394 -13.78 27.67 0.43
C ALA A 394 -14.74 27.86 -0.75
N LEU A 395 -15.75 27.00 -0.90
CA LEU A 395 -16.58 26.89 -2.10
C LEU A 395 -18.05 26.52 -1.78
N PRO A 396 -19.00 26.96 -2.63
CA PRO A 396 -20.33 26.38 -2.69
C PRO A 396 -20.30 24.87 -2.92
N VAL A 397 -21.28 24.18 -2.33
CA VAL A 397 -21.39 22.72 -2.34
C VAL A 397 -21.56 22.11 -3.72
N GLU A 398 -22.28 22.79 -4.59
CA GLU A 398 -22.51 22.36 -5.97
C GLU A 398 -21.19 22.24 -6.74
N LEU A 399 -20.24 23.15 -6.50
CA LEU A 399 -18.99 23.19 -7.26
C LEU A 399 -18.04 22.05 -6.89
N TYR A 400 -17.83 21.77 -5.60
CA TYR A 400 -16.90 20.70 -5.21
C TYR A 400 -17.51 19.31 -5.40
N ILE A 401 -18.84 19.18 -5.36
CA ILE A 401 -19.52 17.92 -5.68
C ILE A 401 -19.35 17.56 -7.16
N ASP A 402 -19.50 18.52 -8.06
CA ASP A 402 -19.29 18.29 -9.49
C ASP A 402 -17.84 17.85 -9.79
N LEU A 403 -16.87 18.41 -9.07
CA LEU A 403 -15.47 18.00 -9.14
C LEU A 403 -15.23 16.59 -8.59
N LEU A 404 -15.90 16.22 -7.49
CA LEU A 404 -15.86 14.87 -6.94
C LEU A 404 -16.39 13.83 -7.93
N TYR A 405 -17.45 14.13 -8.67
CA TYR A 405 -17.95 13.23 -9.72
C TYR A 405 -17.09 13.23 -10.99
N GLY A 406 -16.17 14.18 -11.15
CA GLY A 406 -15.20 14.26 -12.25
C GLY A 406 -14.29 13.02 -12.33
N LYS A 407 -13.52 12.88 -13.41
CA LYS A 407 -12.53 11.79 -13.53
C LYS A 407 -11.28 12.16 -12.75
N TRP A 408 -10.82 11.25 -11.90
CA TRP A 408 -9.60 11.41 -11.10
C TRP A 408 -8.53 10.45 -11.63
N ASN A 409 -7.27 10.87 -11.55
CA ASN A 409 -6.09 10.03 -11.73
C ASN A 409 -5.82 9.19 -10.48
N ASN A 410 -5.96 9.79 -9.30
CA ASN A 410 -5.95 9.11 -8.01
C ASN A 410 -7.35 8.54 -7.69
N VAL A 411 -7.68 7.43 -8.34
CA VAL A 411 -8.97 6.75 -8.16
C VAL A 411 -9.17 6.25 -6.73
N GLU A 412 -8.10 5.80 -6.05
CA GLU A 412 -8.17 5.36 -4.66
C GLU A 412 -8.53 6.51 -3.70
N GLY A 413 -7.95 7.69 -3.91
CA GLY A 413 -8.29 8.91 -3.20
C GLY A 413 -9.76 9.30 -3.41
N GLN A 414 -10.22 9.30 -4.66
CA GLN A 414 -11.62 9.56 -5.01
C GLN A 414 -12.57 8.57 -4.32
N LEU A 415 -12.27 7.27 -4.39
CA LEU A 415 -13.09 6.22 -3.78
C LEU A 415 -13.08 6.34 -2.24
N SER A 416 -11.95 6.69 -1.64
CA SER A 416 -11.85 6.90 -0.18
C SER A 416 -12.79 8.01 0.28
N TRP A 417 -12.86 9.12 -0.47
CA TRP A 417 -13.76 10.23 -0.16
C TRP A 417 -15.22 9.77 -0.27
N ILE A 418 -15.60 9.15 -1.39
CA ILE A 418 -16.96 8.65 -1.59
C ILE A 418 -17.36 7.64 -0.50
N THR A 419 -16.46 6.74 -0.13
CA THR A 419 -16.70 5.71 0.88
C THR A 419 -16.96 6.31 2.26
N GLN A 420 -16.14 7.26 2.69
CA GLN A 420 -16.35 7.93 3.99
C GLN A 420 -17.65 8.75 3.99
N ALA A 421 -17.97 9.42 2.87
CA ALA A 421 -19.21 10.18 2.73
C ALA A 421 -20.47 9.29 2.81
N ILE A 422 -20.47 8.12 2.15
CA ILE A 422 -21.56 7.14 2.26
C ILE A 422 -21.68 6.62 3.70
N ARG A 423 -20.54 6.41 4.39
CA ARG A 423 -20.50 5.89 5.76
C ARG A 423 -20.98 6.91 6.81
N TYR A 424 -20.76 8.20 6.56
CA TYR A 424 -21.07 9.28 7.50
C TYR A 424 -21.94 10.38 6.86
N PRO A 425 -23.21 10.07 6.53
CA PRO A 425 -24.10 11.00 5.85
C PRO A 425 -24.57 12.16 6.74
N ASP A 426 -24.30 12.11 8.05
CA ASP A 426 -24.45 13.23 8.98
C ASP A 426 -23.46 14.37 8.67
N ILE A 427 -22.26 14.03 8.18
CA ILE A 427 -21.24 15.00 7.79
C ILE A 427 -21.51 15.51 6.39
N PHE A 428 -21.73 14.60 5.43
CA PHE A 428 -21.99 14.94 4.04
C PHE A 428 -22.89 13.89 3.39
N CYS A 429 -24.04 14.33 2.86
CA CYS A 429 -25.03 13.47 2.22
C CYS A 429 -25.16 13.83 0.74
N PHE A 430 -24.91 12.86 -0.15
CA PHE A 430 -25.09 13.05 -1.59
C PHE A 430 -26.55 13.32 -1.98
N GLY A 431 -27.49 12.89 -1.13
CA GLY A 431 -28.93 13.09 -1.31
C GLY A 431 -29.40 14.52 -1.02
N ASP A 432 -28.60 15.31 -0.29
CA ASP A 432 -28.92 16.71 0.01
C ASP A 432 -28.66 17.61 -1.22
N HIS A 433 -27.83 17.14 -2.18
CA HIS A 433 -27.42 17.87 -3.39
C HIS A 433 -27.49 17.01 -4.67
N PRO A 434 -28.65 16.42 -5.01
CA PRO A 434 -28.75 15.58 -6.19
C PRO A 434 -28.93 16.47 -7.42
N ALA A 435 -27.84 16.74 -8.16
CA ALA A 435 -27.94 17.39 -9.48
C ALA A 435 -28.85 16.58 -10.43
N HIS A 436 -28.77 15.24 -10.34
CA HIS A 436 -29.67 14.30 -11.02
C HIS A 436 -30.21 13.27 -10.01
N PRO A 437 -31.43 13.44 -9.49
CA PRO A 437 -32.03 12.51 -8.55
C PRO A 437 -32.62 11.27 -9.26
N VAL A 438 -32.58 10.12 -8.58
CA VAL A 438 -33.34 8.92 -8.95
C VAL A 438 -34.84 9.24 -8.88
N LEU A 439 -35.56 9.01 -9.98
CA LEU A 439 -37.01 9.13 -10.05
C LEU A 439 -37.65 7.98 -9.27
N ILE A 440 -38.57 8.31 -8.37
CA ILE A 440 -39.21 7.33 -7.46
C ILE A 440 -40.72 7.19 -7.69
N ASP A 441 -41.24 7.78 -8.77
CA ASP A 441 -42.70 7.86 -9.03
C ASP A 441 -43.37 6.48 -9.17
N CYS A 442 -42.59 5.44 -9.45
CA CYS A 442 -43.05 4.06 -9.53
C CYS A 442 -43.14 3.34 -8.18
N LEU A 443 -42.60 3.92 -7.09
CA LEU A 443 -42.67 3.33 -5.75
C LEU A 443 -44.06 3.55 -5.16
N LYS A 444 -44.69 2.46 -4.73
CA LYS A 444 -46.04 2.47 -4.12
C LYS A 444 -46.00 2.85 -2.64
N HIS A 445 -44.85 2.72 -2.00
CA HIS A 445 -44.64 3.01 -0.59
C HIS A 445 -43.62 4.15 -0.43
N PRO A 446 -43.83 5.09 0.50
CA PRO A 446 -42.83 6.10 0.81
C PRO A 446 -41.60 5.43 1.41
N LEU A 447 -40.42 5.88 0.97
CA LEU A 447 -39.15 5.43 1.54
C LEU A 447 -38.94 6.04 2.92
N ASP A 448 -38.19 5.35 3.77
CA ASP A 448 -37.80 5.86 5.08
C ASP A 448 -36.95 7.13 4.94
N ASP A 449 -37.27 8.15 5.73
CA ASP A 449 -36.64 9.47 5.67
C ASP A 449 -35.31 9.49 6.45
N THR A 450 -34.31 8.74 5.96
CA THR A 450 -32.98 8.69 6.57
C THR A 450 -31.90 9.11 5.57
N LYS A 451 -30.93 9.90 6.03
CA LYS A 451 -29.84 10.39 5.15
C LYS A 451 -29.02 9.25 4.50
N GLU A 452 -28.97 8.09 5.16
CA GLU A 452 -28.34 6.88 4.63
C GLU A 452 -29.04 6.37 3.36
N ILE A 453 -30.38 6.43 3.32
CA ILE A 453 -31.18 6.05 2.15
C ILE A 453 -31.11 7.16 1.09
N TRP A 454 -31.29 8.42 1.48
CA TRP A 454 -31.28 9.56 0.57
C TRP A 454 -29.97 9.74 -0.19
N THR A 455 -28.83 9.34 0.39
CA THR A 455 -27.53 9.31 -0.29
C THR A 455 -27.60 8.60 -1.65
N TRP A 456 -28.34 7.50 -1.73
CA TRP A 456 -28.50 6.69 -2.96
C TRP A 456 -29.48 7.27 -3.96
N ARG A 457 -30.11 8.42 -3.66
CA ARG A 457 -30.92 9.16 -4.62
C ARG A 457 -30.07 9.88 -5.66
N SER A 458 -28.76 10.03 -5.47
CA SER A 458 -27.90 10.66 -6.48
C SER A 458 -27.56 9.69 -7.61
N LEU A 459 -28.05 9.94 -8.83
CA LEU A 459 -27.65 9.16 -10.02
C LEU A 459 -26.17 9.33 -10.33
N ASN A 460 -25.63 10.54 -10.15
CA ASN A 460 -24.21 10.83 -10.36
C ASN A 460 -23.32 10.00 -9.43
N LEU A 461 -23.76 9.73 -8.19
CA LEU A 461 -23.04 8.84 -7.27
C LEU A 461 -22.98 7.41 -7.82
N ILE A 462 -24.13 6.87 -8.26
CA ILE A 462 -24.21 5.52 -8.81
C ILE A 462 -23.35 5.42 -10.08
N GLU A 463 -23.43 6.39 -10.98
CA GLU A 463 -22.60 6.46 -12.19
C GLU A 463 -21.10 6.56 -11.86
N CYS A 464 -20.73 7.39 -10.89
CA CYS A 464 -19.34 7.57 -10.46
C CYS A 464 -18.75 6.26 -9.89
N LEU A 465 -19.51 5.56 -9.05
CA LEU A 465 -19.10 4.24 -8.52
C LEU A 465 -18.92 3.22 -9.64
N LEU A 466 -19.86 3.14 -10.59
CA LEU A 466 -19.73 2.24 -11.75
C LEU A 466 -18.46 2.54 -12.56
N ARG A 467 -18.18 3.82 -12.81
CA ARG A 467 -16.96 4.23 -13.51
C ARG A 467 -15.68 3.86 -12.74
N ILE A 468 -15.69 3.96 -11.41
CA ILE A 468 -14.55 3.52 -10.57
C ILE A 468 -14.40 1.99 -10.58
N ALA A 469 -15.51 1.25 -10.70
CA ALA A 469 -15.45 -0.20 -10.81
C ALA A 469 -14.65 -0.64 -12.06
N ASP A 470 -14.76 0.11 -13.15
CA ASP A 470 -14.07 -0.16 -14.43
C ASP A 470 -12.55 0.08 -14.38
N THR A 471 -12.01 0.75 -13.35
CA THR A 471 -10.57 1.05 -13.22
C THR A 471 -9.80 0.03 -12.40
N GLY A 472 -10.37 -1.15 -12.12
CA GLY A 472 -9.72 -2.23 -11.36
C GLY A 472 -10.11 -2.30 -9.88
N LEU A 473 -10.95 -1.40 -9.38
CA LEU A 473 -11.46 -1.39 -8.00
C LEU A 473 -12.85 -2.04 -7.86
N TYR A 474 -13.25 -2.87 -8.83
CA TYR A 474 -14.55 -3.55 -8.86
C TYR A 474 -14.92 -4.27 -7.54
N PRO A 475 -14.03 -5.04 -6.87
CA PRO A 475 -14.40 -5.73 -5.63
C PRO A 475 -14.81 -4.76 -4.51
N THR A 476 -14.06 -3.67 -4.34
CA THR A 476 -14.34 -2.65 -3.32
C THR A 476 -15.65 -1.92 -3.62
N VAL A 477 -15.89 -1.56 -4.89
CA VAL A 477 -17.14 -0.92 -5.30
C VAL A 477 -18.34 -1.85 -5.14
N LEU A 478 -18.19 -3.14 -5.46
CA LEU A 478 -19.23 -4.15 -5.27
C LEU A 478 -19.61 -4.26 -3.79
N ASP A 479 -18.63 -4.24 -2.88
CA ASP A 479 -18.91 -4.27 -1.45
C ASP A 479 -19.65 -3.00 -0.99
N ILE A 480 -19.31 -1.82 -1.51
CA ILE A 480 -20.07 -0.58 -1.24
C ILE A 480 -21.53 -0.72 -1.69
N PHE A 481 -21.77 -1.23 -2.90
CA PHE A 481 -23.13 -1.48 -3.38
C PHE A 481 -23.87 -2.52 -2.52
N ARG A 482 -23.23 -3.61 -2.11
CA ARG A 482 -23.84 -4.62 -1.22
C ARG A 482 -24.33 -4.03 0.08
N HIS A 483 -23.55 -3.16 0.72
CA HIS A 483 -23.96 -2.46 1.93
C HIS A 483 -25.12 -1.50 1.66
N GLY A 484 -25.07 -0.76 0.55
CA GLY A 484 -26.15 0.13 0.13
C GLY A 484 -27.46 -0.61 -0.13
N ILE A 485 -27.42 -1.77 -0.79
CA ILE A 485 -28.60 -2.55 -1.19
C ILE A 485 -29.38 -3.07 0.02
N GLN A 486 -28.69 -3.39 1.12
CA GLN A 486 -29.35 -3.82 2.36
C GLN A 486 -30.32 -2.77 2.93
N ARG A 487 -30.08 -1.47 2.64
CA ARG A 487 -30.86 -0.35 3.20
C ARG A 487 -31.66 0.42 2.16
N ALA A 488 -31.10 0.59 0.96
CA ALA A 488 -31.63 1.43 -0.12
C ALA A 488 -31.71 0.69 -1.47
N GLY A 489 -31.90 -0.64 -1.43
CA GLY A 489 -31.91 -1.49 -2.63
C GLY A 489 -32.88 -1.03 -3.72
N GLU A 490 -34.06 -0.54 -3.36
CA GLU A 490 -35.03 0.00 -4.33
C GLU A 490 -34.49 1.23 -5.08
N LEU A 491 -33.85 2.18 -4.37
CA LEU A 491 -33.25 3.37 -4.98
C LEU A 491 -32.07 3.01 -5.88
N ILE A 492 -31.21 2.09 -5.44
CA ILE A 492 -30.06 1.65 -6.22
C ILE A 492 -30.54 0.95 -7.49
N PHE A 493 -31.52 0.06 -7.37
CA PHE A 493 -32.09 -0.65 -8.52
C PHE A 493 -32.74 0.31 -9.51
N LEU A 494 -33.57 1.25 -9.04
CA LEU A 494 -34.19 2.27 -9.87
C LEU A 494 -33.14 3.19 -10.52
N GLY A 495 -32.11 3.57 -9.76
CA GLY A 495 -31.01 4.36 -10.26
C GLY A 495 -30.26 3.66 -11.38
N LEU A 496 -29.91 2.38 -11.19
CA LEU A 496 -29.31 1.55 -12.24
C LEU A 496 -30.21 1.47 -13.47
N LEU A 497 -31.53 1.29 -13.33
CA LEU A 497 -32.45 1.27 -14.48
C LEU A 497 -32.46 2.61 -15.22
N GLN A 498 -32.42 3.72 -14.51
CA GLN A 498 -32.50 5.08 -15.06
C GLN A 498 -31.19 5.60 -15.64
N LEU A 499 -30.06 4.99 -15.29
CA LEU A 499 -28.80 5.19 -15.99
C LEU A 499 -28.88 4.60 -17.41
N THR A 500 -29.60 5.29 -18.30
CA THR A 500 -29.66 5.00 -19.74
C THR A 500 -28.91 6.10 -20.48
N GLY A 501 -27.61 5.89 -20.71
CA GLY A 501 -26.75 6.88 -21.38
C GLY A 501 -25.51 6.28 -22.04
N GLU A 502 -25.58 6.14 -23.37
CA GLU A 502 -24.57 6.12 -24.47
C GLU A 502 -23.16 5.48 -24.35
N LYS A 503 -22.62 5.12 -23.19
CA LYS A 503 -21.26 4.55 -23.11
C LYS A 503 -21.30 3.02 -23.04
N ALA A 504 -20.85 2.36 -24.11
CA ALA A 504 -20.78 0.90 -24.22
C ALA A 504 -19.98 0.24 -23.06
N ASP A 505 -19.02 0.95 -22.48
CA ASP A 505 -18.14 0.45 -21.41
C ASP A 505 -18.88 0.28 -20.07
N LEU A 506 -19.77 1.23 -19.72
CA LEU A 506 -20.50 1.19 -18.45
C LEU A 506 -21.55 0.05 -18.41
N ASN A 507 -21.97 -0.44 -19.58
CA ASN A 507 -22.93 -1.52 -19.68
C ASN A 507 -22.37 -2.85 -19.17
N HIS A 508 -21.06 -3.11 -19.27
CA HIS A 508 -20.47 -4.36 -18.80
C HIS A 508 -20.55 -4.49 -17.28
N SER A 509 -20.06 -3.46 -16.56
CA SER A 509 -20.10 -3.41 -15.10
C SER A 509 -21.52 -3.33 -14.56
N LYS A 510 -22.40 -2.57 -15.22
CA LYS A 510 -23.84 -2.56 -14.91
C LYS A 510 -24.46 -3.96 -15.03
N THR A 511 -24.13 -4.71 -16.08
CA THR A 511 -24.68 -6.06 -16.29
C THR A 511 -24.11 -7.05 -15.27
N GLN A 512 -22.80 -7.00 -14.99
CA GLN A 512 -22.18 -7.85 -13.96
C GLN A 512 -22.72 -7.56 -12.55
N LEU A 513 -22.90 -6.29 -12.19
CA LEU A 513 -23.49 -5.91 -10.90
C LEU A 513 -24.95 -6.37 -10.82
N THR A 514 -25.76 -6.12 -11.84
CA THR A 514 -27.17 -6.58 -11.88
C THR A 514 -27.29 -8.11 -11.78
N ILE A 515 -26.34 -8.87 -12.34
CA ILE A 515 -26.30 -10.34 -12.24
C ILE A 515 -25.85 -10.82 -10.86
N ASN A 516 -24.88 -10.14 -10.24
CA ASN A 516 -24.33 -10.54 -8.94
C ASN A 516 -25.17 -10.05 -7.74
N ILE A 517 -26.13 -9.14 -7.98
CA ILE A 517 -27.05 -8.58 -6.98
C ILE A 517 -28.36 -9.38 -6.91
N ASN A 518 -28.77 -10.07 -7.99
CA ASN A 518 -29.86 -11.05 -7.99
C ASN A 518 -29.35 -12.42 -7.51
#